data_AF-X6GF63-F1
#
_entry.id   AF-X6GF63-F1
#
_cell.length_a   1.000
_cell.length_b   1.000
_cell.length_c   1.000
_cell.angle_alpha   90.00
_cell.angle_beta   90.00
_cell.angle_gamma   90.00
#
_symmetry.space_group_name_H-M   'P 1'
#
loop_
_entity.id
_entity.type
_entity.pdbx_description
1 polymer ?
#
loop_
_entity_poly.entity_id
_entity_poly.type
_entity_poly.pdbx_seq_one_letter_code
_entity_poly.pdbx_strand_id
1 'polypeptide(L)'
;MTAYQTDIIRNDGEAMNVGAGVELGDQLRSNITGLGMLVFRDESSAKIGPNTSLTIDEFVYNPGSRSGKIDIRMNSGLARFYGGQVSKGGDMQVATPHMVLGARGGIIEVLVIAGQTVGILRAGRMTCMMNGRKLVITNPGHACTSDNDKLLTGYGGIDAFPILDSIERIAGTGLPGEPGPGLDVSAICASALGNSLKACKSTDGALPGVAMEFPDSPTPPAGSGVDDEHDDCFPDCR
;
A
#
# COMPACT_ATOMS: atom_id res chain seq x y z
N MET A 1 -6.73 8.60 23.78
CA MET A 1 -6.66 8.36 22.32
C MET A 1 -5.43 9.10 21.86
N THR A 2 -4.54 8.49 21.08
CA THR A 2 -3.24 9.12 20.77
C THR A 2 -2.87 8.82 19.32
N ALA A 3 -2.94 9.84 18.46
CA ALA A 3 -2.57 9.73 17.05
C ALA A 3 -1.07 10.00 16.83
N TYR A 4 -0.20 9.04 16.53
CA TYR A 4 1.21 9.40 16.26
C TYR A 4 1.32 10.08 14.87
N GLN A 5 1.97 11.24 14.85
CA GLN A 5 2.17 12.25 13.78
C GLN A 5 2.21 11.76 12.32
N THR A 6 1.42 12.36 11.41
CA THR A 6 1.80 13.24 10.25
C THR A 6 0.51 13.58 9.50
N ASP A 7 0.29 14.86 9.16
CA ASP A 7 -0.68 15.42 8.20
C ASP A 7 -2.04 14.71 8.01
N ILE A 8 -2.61 14.13 9.06
CA ILE A 8 -3.96 13.60 9.01
C ILE A 8 -4.90 14.79 9.18
N ILE A 9 -5.45 15.26 8.06
CA ILE A 9 -6.41 16.38 8.07
C ILE A 9 -7.79 15.84 8.40
N ARG A 10 -8.43 16.41 9.43
CA ARG A 10 -9.84 16.16 9.78
C ARG A 10 -10.77 17.03 8.91
N ASN A 11 -12.07 16.70 8.90
CA ASN A 11 -13.14 17.41 8.17
C ASN A 11 -13.10 18.96 8.25
N ASP A 12 -12.55 19.52 9.32
CA ASP A 12 -12.42 20.96 9.59
C ASP A 12 -11.16 21.60 8.95
N GLY A 13 -10.29 20.81 8.32
CA GLY A 13 -9.02 21.26 7.77
C GLY A 13 -7.89 21.27 8.80
N GLU A 14 -8.13 20.86 10.05
CA GLU A 14 -7.10 20.83 11.08
C GLU A 14 -6.25 19.56 11.00
N ALA A 15 -4.94 19.75 11.15
CA ALA A 15 -4.01 18.65 11.32
C ALA A 15 -4.26 17.98 12.68
N MET A 16 -4.50 16.67 12.65
CA MET A 16 -4.82 15.91 13.84
C MET A 16 -3.57 15.69 14.68
N ASN A 17 -3.55 16.33 15.86
CA ASN A 17 -2.44 16.26 16.79
C ASN A 17 -2.34 14.90 17.50
N VAL A 18 -1.13 14.57 17.96
CA VAL A 18 -0.91 13.43 18.84
C VAL A 18 -1.70 13.60 20.13
N GLY A 19 -2.58 12.66 20.41
CA GLY A 19 -3.52 12.74 21.55
C GLY A 19 -4.96 13.13 21.18
N ALA A 20 -5.21 13.55 19.93
CA ALA A 20 -6.56 13.95 19.52
C ALA A 20 -7.53 12.76 19.54
N GLY A 21 -8.73 12.99 20.08
CA GLY A 21 -9.82 12.02 20.06
C GLY A 21 -10.37 11.86 18.65
N VAL A 22 -10.67 10.63 18.25
CA VAL A 22 -11.28 10.34 16.94
C VAL A 22 -12.77 10.09 17.15
N GLU A 23 -13.60 10.74 16.34
CA GLU A 23 -15.06 10.71 16.45
C GLU A 23 -15.72 10.08 15.22
N LEU A 24 -17.00 9.76 15.39
CA LEU A 24 -17.84 9.27 14.31
C LEU A 24 -17.93 10.33 13.21
N GLY A 25 -17.74 9.92 11.95
CA GLY A 25 -17.77 10.81 10.80
C GLY A 25 -16.43 11.48 10.50
N ASP A 26 -15.38 11.28 11.31
CA ASP A 26 -14.05 11.81 11.02
C ASP A 26 -13.53 11.25 9.69
N GLN A 27 -13.20 12.17 8.78
CA GLN A 27 -12.42 11.86 7.57
C GLN A 27 -10.96 12.16 7.85
N LEU A 28 -10.10 11.19 7.54
CA LEU A 28 -8.67 11.21 7.75
C LEU A 28 -8.00 11.08 6.38
N ARG A 29 -7.13 12.03 6.05
CA ARG A 29 -6.41 12.06 4.77
C ARG A 29 -4.92 12.20 5.00
N SER A 30 -4.12 11.40 4.32
CA SER A 30 -2.65 11.50 4.32
C SER A 30 -2.12 11.87 2.93
N ASN A 31 -0.97 12.55 2.90
CA ASN A 31 -0.27 12.90 1.66
C ASN A 31 0.67 11.76 1.19
N ILE A 32 1.52 12.04 0.20
CA ILE A 32 2.42 11.05 -0.43
C ILE A 32 3.47 10.44 0.52
N THR A 33 3.71 11.05 1.67
CA THR A 33 4.64 10.53 2.70
C THR A 33 3.97 10.34 4.06
N GLY A 34 2.66 10.60 4.13
CA GLY A 34 1.94 10.68 5.38
C GLY A 34 1.72 9.30 5.98
N LEU A 35 2.13 9.15 7.23
CA LEU A 35 1.96 7.99 8.07
C LEU A 35 1.28 8.38 9.38
N GLY A 36 0.43 7.53 9.91
CA GLY A 36 -0.14 7.78 11.23
C GLY A 36 -0.67 6.51 11.88
N MET A 37 -0.97 6.60 13.16
CA MET A 37 -1.57 5.49 13.89
C MET A 37 -2.76 5.99 14.70
N LEU A 38 -3.90 5.34 14.53
CA LEU A 38 -5.11 5.56 15.32
C LEU A 38 -5.25 4.44 16.34
N VAL A 39 -5.71 4.77 17.54
CA VAL A 39 -6.04 3.80 18.58
C VAL A 39 -7.46 4.06 19.04
N PHE A 40 -8.31 3.06 18.88
CA PHE A 40 -9.72 3.11 19.25
C PHE A 40 -9.93 2.71 20.70
N ARG A 41 -11.14 2.98 21.24
CA ARG A 41 -11.49 2.68 22.64
C ARG A 41 -11.60 1.19 22.96
N ASP A 42 -11.78 0.34 21.97
CA ASP A 42 -11.84 -1.12 22.12
C ASP A 42 -10.46 -1.79 22.02
N GLU A 43 -9.39 -1.00 22.11
CA GLU A 43 -7.99 -1.42 21.93
C GLU A 43 -7.64 -1.88 20.50
N SER A 44 -8.55 -1.71 19.53
CA SER A 44 -8.18 -1.84 18.12
C SER A 44 -7.33 -0.64 17.69
N SER A 45 -6.54 -0.82 16.64
CA SER A 45 -5.75 0.28 16.06
C SER A 45 -5.69 0.21 14.55
N ALA A 46 -5.47 1.35 13.91
CA ALA A 46 -5.29 1.44 12.47
C ALA A 46 -4.03 2.25 12.18
N LYS A 47 -3.07 1.65 11.48
CA LYS A 47 -1.96 2.39 10.88
C LYS A 47 -2.38 2.87 9.50
N ILE A 48 -2.24 4.16 9.26
CA ILE A 48 -2.49 4.84 8.00
C ILE A 48 -1.14 5.06 7.32
N GLY A 49 -1.04 4.72 6.04
CA GLY A 49 0.10 4.97 5.18
C GLY A 49 -0.17 6.06 4.13
N PRO A 50 0.76 6.23 3.17
CA PRO A 50 0.67 7.29 2.18
C PRO A 50 -0.59 7.28 1.31
N ASN A 51 -0.97 8.48 0.84
CA ASN A 51 -2.08 8.71 -0.10
C ASN A 51 -3.42 8.14 0.36
N THR A 52 -3.62 8.06 1.67
CA THR A 52 -4.80 7.42 2.25
C THR A 52 -5.93 8.41 2.41
N SER A 53 -7.13 7.98 2.07
CA SER A 53 -8.36 8.67 2.45
C SER A 53 -9.30 7.66 3.11
N LEU A 54 -9.60 7.90 4.38
CA LEU A 54 -10.37 7.02 5.24
C LEU A 54 -11.42 7.81 5.99
N THR A 55 -12.61 7.24 6.18
CA THR A 55 -13.69 7.82 6.99
C THR A 55 -14.17 6.77 7.98
N ILE A 56 -14.42 7.19 9.21
CA ILE A 56 -15.00 6.34 10.25
C ILE A 56 -16.51 6.52 10.23
N ASP A 57 -17.23 5.53 9.70
CA ASP A 57 -18.67 5.64 9.49
C ASP A 57 -19.48 5.20 10.70
N GLU A 58 -19.05 4.12 11.33
CA GLU A 58 -19.71 3.56 12.50
C GLU A 58 -18.67 3.03 13.46
N PHE A 59 -18.74 3.50 14.71
CA PHE A 59 -17.99 2.92 15.82
C PHE A 59 -18.93 2.73 17.00
N VAL A 60 -19.47 1.52 17.12
CA VAL A 60 -20.33 1.13 18.25
C VAL A 60 -19.56 0.11 19.08
N TYR A 61 -19.32 0.44 20.34
CA TYR A 61 -18.68 -0.47 21.30
C TYR A 61 -19.47 -0.52 22.60
N ASN A 62 -19.88 -1.73 23.00
CA ASN A 62 -20.46 -2.00 24.30
C ASN A 62 -19.41 -2.69 25.20
N PRO A 63 -18.85 -1.99 26.20
CA PRO A 63 -17.83 -2.56 27.08
C PRO A 63 -18.38 -3.65 28.01
N GLY A 64 -19.69 -3.67 28.30
CA GLY A 64 -20.32 -4.66 29.16
C GLY A 64 -20.41 -6.04 28.50
N SER A 65 -20.73 -6.09 27.20
CA SER A 65 -20.81 -7.34 26.42
C SER A 65 -19.56 -7.62 25.58
N ARG A 66 -18.59 -6.69 25.55
CA ARG A 66 -17.39 -6.72 24.68
C ARG A 66 -17.75 -6.96 23.20
N SER A 67 -18.92 -6.48 22.79
CA SER A 67 -19.42 -6.59 21.43
C SER A 67 -19.48 -5.21 20.79
N GLY A 68 -19.41 -5.17 19.46
CA GLY A 68 -19.44 -3.92 18.74
C GLY A 68 -19.38 -4.12 17.24
N LYS A 69 -19.37 -3.00 16.53
CA LYS A 69 -19.23 -2.91 15.09
C LYS A 69 -18.33 -1.72 14.78
N ILE A 70 -17.36 -1.96 13.90
CA ILE A 70 -16.45 -0.92 13.40
C ILE A 70 -16.58 -0.95 11.89
N ASP A 71 -17.21 0.08 11.33
CA ASP A 71 -17.31 0.27 9.89
C ASP A 71 -16.44 1.45 9.49
N ILE A 72 -15.46 1.15 8.65
CA ILE A 72 -14.51 2.10 8.11
C ILE A 72 -14.66 2.12 6.61
N ARG A 73 -14.76 3.31 6.01
CA ARG A 73 -14.70 3.48 4.56
C ARG A 73 -13.30 3.94 4.17
N MET A 74 -12.68 3.27 3.21
CA MET A 74 -11.37 3.63 2.69
C MET A 74 -11.45 3.80 1.18
N ASN A 75 -11.18 5.01 0.70
CA ASN A 75 -11.34 5.38 -0.71
C ASN A 75 -10.05 5.21 -1.52
N SER A 76 -8.89 5.39 -0.88
CA SER A 76 -7.58 5.31 -1.52
C SER A 76 -6.49 5.03 -0.47
N GLY A 77 -5.31 4.62 -0.96
CA GLY A 77 -4.07 4.56 -0.19
C GLY A 77 -3.86 3.23 0.50
N LEU A 78 -3.12 3.24 1.60
CA LEU A 78 -2.64 2.05 2.29
C LEU A 78 -2.94 2.15 3.78
N ALA A 79 -3.54 1.12 4.36
CA ALA A 79 -3.77 1.05 5.79
C ALA A 79 -3.60 -0.38 6.32
N ARG A 80 -3.20 -0.50 7.58
CA ARG A 80 -3.19 -1.76 8.33
C ARG A 80 -4.08 -1.65 9.54
N PHE A 81 -4.99 -2.58 9.67
CA PHE A 81 -5.95 -2.64 10.76
C PHE A 81 -5.59 -3.77 11.72
N TYR A 82 -5.62 -3.45 13.01
CA TYR A 82 -5.33 -4.34 14.11
C TYR A 82 -6.61 -4.55 14.90
N GLY A 83 -7.10 -5.79 14.93
CA GLY A 83 -8.30 -6.14 15.67
C GLY A 83 -8.13 -5.99 17.18
N GLY A 84 -9.07 -5.29 17.81
CA GLY A 84 -9.19 -5.15 19.26
C GLY A 84 -10.20 -6.13 19.87
N GLN A 85 -10.78 -5.74 21.01
CA GLN A 85 -11.79 -6.54 21.70
C GLN A 85 -13.04 -6.75 20.84
N VAL A 86 -13.46 -5.74 20.07
CA VAL A 86 -14.61 -5.86 19.14
C VAL A 86 -14.32 -6.88 18.06
N SER A 87 -13.11 -6.94 17.51
CA SER A 87 -12.78 -7.91 16.45
C SER A 87 -12.85 -9.37 16.91
N LYS A 88 -12.77 -9.64 18.22
CA LYS A 88 -12.86 -10.99 18.80
C LYS A 88 -14.32 -11.44 18.99
N GLY A 89 -15.23 -10.51 19.30
CA GLY A 89 -16.65 -10.77 19.52
C GLY A 89 -17.57 -10.41 18.34
N GLY A 90 -17.36 -9.26 17.73
CA GLY A 90 -18.08 -8.69 16.59
C GLY A 90 -17.28 -8.66 15.28
N ASP A 91 -17.77 -7.88 14.32
CA ASP A 91 -17.22 -7.81 12.96
C ASP A 91 -16.66 -6.40 12.70
N MET A 92 -15.39 -6.32 12.34
CA MET A 92 -14.77 -5.12 11.80
C MET A 92 -14.89 -5.15 10.29
N GLN A 93 -15.44 -4.10 9.67
CA GLN A 93 -15.57 -3.99 8.23
C GLN A 93 -14.83 -2.78 7.69
N VAL A 94 -14.16 -2.98 6.55
CA VAL A 94 -13.51 -1.95 5.76
C VAL A 94 -14.16 -1.94 4.39
N ALA A 95 -15.02 -0.97 4.14
CA ALA A 95 -15.66 -0.76 2.86
C ALA A 95 -14.73 0.05 1.93
N THR A 96 -14.51 -0.45 0.73
CA THR A 96 -13.79 0.27 -0.33
C THR A 96 -14.69 0.42 -1.54
N PRO A 97 -14.38 1.31 -2.51
CA PRO A 97 -15.15 1.44 -3.74
C PRO A 97 -15.27 0.13 -4.55
N HIS A 98 -14.35 -0.83 -4.34
CA HIS A 98 -14.27 -2.04 -5.16
C HIS A 98 -14.69 -3.32 -4.43
N MET A 99 -14.61 -3.38 -3.09
CA MET A 99 -15.08 -4.51 -2.29
C MET A 99 -15.20 -4.16 -0.81
N VAL A 100 -15.88 -5.00 -0.03
CA VAL A 100 -15.95 -4.91 1.43
C VAL A 100 -15.08 -5.99 2.05
N LEU A 101 -14.14 -5.58 2.90
CA LEU A 101 -13.33 -6.49 3.69
C LEU A 101 -13.91 -6.61 5.10
N GLY A 102 -13.91 -7.80 5.66
CA GLY A 102 -14.24 -8.06 7.05
C GLY A 102 -13.05 -8.68 7.76
N ALA A 103 -12.75 -8.25 8.98
CA ALA A 103 -11.69 -8.80 9.82
C ALA A 103 -12.29 -9.34 11.13
N ARG A 104 -11.84 -10.54 11.53
CA ARG A 104 -12.20 -11.14 12.82
C ARG A 104 -10.95 -11.64 13.55
N GLY A 105 -10.69 -11.05 14.71
CA GLY A 105 -9.64 -11.43 15.66
C GLY A 105 -8.21 -11.37 15.08
N GLY A 106 -7.93 -10.38 14.24
CA GLY A 106 -6.81 -10.45 13.33
C GLY A 106 -6.23 -9.12 12.88
N ILE A 107 -5.22 -9.21 12.02
CA ILE A 107 -4.54 -8.08 11.39
C ILE A 107 -4.74 -8.21 9.88
N ILE A 108 -5.25 -7.15 9.26
CA ILE A 108 -5.40 -7.07 7.81
C ILE A 108 -4.72 -5.83 7.27
N GLU A 109 -4.21 -5.92 6.05
CA GLU A 109 -3.73 -4.79 5.27
C GLU A 109 -4.67 -4.54 4.11
N VAL A 110 -4.90 -3.27 3.82
CA VAL A 110 -5.76 -2.84 2.72
C VAL A 110 -5.00 -1.81 1.90
N LEU A 111 -4.85 -2.09 0.62
CA LEU A 111 -4.33 -1.16 -0.38
C LEU A 111 -5.44 -0.87 -1.38
N VAL A 112 -5.74 0.41 -1.61
CA VAL A 112 -6.66 0.88 -2.64
C VAL A 112 -5.89 1.76 -3.61
N ILE A 113 -5.64 1.25 -4.82
CA ILE A 113 -4.84 1.92 -5.84
C ILE A 113 -5.31 1.51 -7.25
N ALA A 114 -5.23 2.44 -8.20
CA ALA A 114 -5.50 2.18 -9.62
C ALA A 114 -6.85 1.47 -9.90
N GLY A 115 -7.90 1.83 -9.16
CA GLY A 115 -9.23 1.23 -9.33
C GLY A 115 -9.31 -0.23 -8.86
N GLN A 116 -8.45 -0.63 -7.92
CA GLN A 116 -8.49 -1.93 -7.26
C GLN A 116 -8.28 -1.80 -5.76
N THR A 117 -8.86 -2.74 -5.04
CA THR A 117 -8.56 -3.01 -3.64
C THR A 117 -7.84 -4.34 -3.53
N VAL A 118 -6.78 -4.36 -2.72
CA VAL A 118 -6.09 -5.56 -2.27
C VAL A 118 -6.26 -5.66 -0.76
N GLY A 119 -6.75 -6.79 -0.28
CA GLY A 119 -6.76 -7.15 1.12
C GLY A 119 -5.76 -8.26 1.39
N ILE A 120 -4.90 -8.12 2.39
CA ILE A 120 -3.95 -9.18 2.80
C ILE A 120 -4.23 -9.55 4.25
N LEU A 121 -4.34 -10.84 4.52
CA LEU A 121 -4.44 -11.34 5.88
C LEU A 121 -3.04 -11.48 6.49
N ARG A 122 -2.78 -10.82 7.62
CA ARG A 122 -1.54 -11.03 8.40
C ARG A 122 -1.76 -11.97 9.58
N ALA A 123 -2.94 -11.93 10.20
CA ALA A 123 -3.34 -12.83 11.29
C ALA A 123 -4.85 -12.90 11.43
N GLY A 124 -5.39 -14.00 11.96
CA GLY A 124 -6.83 -14.17 12.22
C GLY A 124 -7.60 -14.65 11.00
N ARG A 125 -8.77 -14.06 10.74
CA ARG A 125 -9.61 -14.39 9.58
C ARG A 125 -10.07 -13.14 8.87
N MET A 126 -9.94 -13.12 7.55
CA MET A 126 -10.43 -12.06 6.68
C MET A 126 -11.53 -12.57 5.76
N THR A 127 -12.54 -11.75 5.48
CA THR A 127 -13.53 -12.02 4.45
C THR A 127 -13.50 -10.94 3.40
N CYS A 128 -13.59 -11.29 2.13
CA CYS A 128 -13.67 -10.33 1.04
C CYS A 128 -14.99 -10.52 0.32
N MET A 129 -15.79 -9.45 0.24
CA MET A 129 -17.13 -9.47 -0.31
C MET A 129 -17.23 -8.50 -1.48
N MET A 130 -17.66 -9.01 -2.63
CA MET A 130 -17.85 -8.22 -3.84
C MET A 130 -18.96 -8.82 -4.68
N ASN A 131 -19.94 -8.00 -5.10
CA ASN A 131 -21.07 -8.43 -5.96
C ASN A 131 -21.78 -9.70 -5.43
N GLY A 132 -22.02 -9.77 -4.11
CA GLY A 132 -22.65 -10.92 -3.44
C GLY A 132 -21.77 -12.16 -3.28
N ARG A 133 -20.56 -12.18 -3.86
CA ARG A 133 -19.58 -13.25 -3.65
C ARG A 133 -18.81 -12.98 -2.36
N LYS A 134 -18.71 -14.01 -1.51
CA LYS A 134 -17.94 -13.98 -0.27
C LYS A 134 -16.79 -14.97 -0.35
N LEU A 135 -15.58 -14.47 -0.21
CA LEU A 135 -14.38 -15.25 -0.01
C LEU A 135 -13.95 -15.16 1.45
N VAL A 136 -13.45 -16.26 2.01
CA VAL A 136 -12.86 -16.29 3.35
C VAL A 136 -11.40 -16.68 3.21
N ILE A 137 -10.52 -15.87 3.79
CA ILE A 137 -9.08 -16.11 3.88
C ILE A 137 -8.74 -16.35 5.34
N THR A 138 -8.06 -17.47 5.61
CA THR A 138 -7.59 -17.88 6.94
C THR A 138 -6.08 -18.09 7.02
N ASN A 139 -5.40 -18.08 5.87
CA ASN A 139 -3.97 -18.32 5.80
C ASN A 139 -3.24 -16.96 5.77
N PRO A 140 -2.38 -16.66 6.76
CA PRO A 140 -1.53 -15.47 6.72
C PRO A 140 -0.71 -15.36 5.43
N GLY A 141 -0.52 -14.14 4.96
CA GLY A 141 0.16 -13.82 3.69
C GLY A 141 -0.70 -14.02 2.45
N HIS A 142 -1.91 -14.59 2.55
CA HIS A 142 -2.83 -14.65 1.41
C HIS A 142 -3.64 -13.37 1.27
N ALA A 143 -3.94 -13.05 0.01
CA ALA A 143 -4.61 -11.85 -0.40
C ALA A 143 -5.85 -12.13 -1.26
N CYS A 144 -6.78 -11.18 -1.21
CA CYS A 144 -7.86 -11.05 -2.17
C CYS A 144 -7.70 -9.72 -2.92
N THR A 145 -7.89 -9.75 -4.23
CA THR A 145 -7.75 -8.57 -5.10
C THR A 145 -9.02 -8.40 -5.93
N SER A 146 -9.59 -7.19 -5.93
CA SER A 146 -10.70 -6.86 -6.82
C SER A 146 -10.16 -6.55 -8.23
N ASP A 147 -10.69 -7.19 -9.27
CA ASP A 147 -10.35 -6.91 -10.66
C ASP A 147 -11.60 -7.01 -11.55
N ASN A 148 -12.12 -5.87 -12.03
CA ASN A 148 -13.21 -5.79 -13.02
C ASN A 148 -14.35 -6.81 -12.74
N ASP A 149 -14.95 -6.71 -11.56
CA ASP A 149 -16.03 -7.59 -11.05
C ASP A 149 -15.62 -9.03 -10.69
N LYS A 150 -14.33 -9.38 -10.76
CA LYS A 150 -13.77 -10.63 -10.25
C LYS A 150 -13.03 -10.42 -8.94
N LEU A 151 -13.22 -11.36 -8.02
CA LEU A 151 -12.43 -11.43 -6.80
C LEU A 151 -11.34 -12.47 -7.02
N LEU A 152 -10.11 -12.01 -7.18
CA LEU A 152 -8.92 -12.84 -7.35
C LEU A 152 -8.36 -13.21 -5.98
N THR A 153 -7.70 -14.36 -5.89
CA THR A 153 -7.06 -14.84 -4.66
C THR A 153 -5.63 -15.24 -4.97
N GLY A 154 -4.70 -14.89 -4.09
CA GLY A 154 -3.30 -15.22 -4.30
C GLY A 154 -2.49 -15.13 -3.02
N TYR A 155 -1.19 -15.38 -3.14
CA TYR A 155 -0.25 -15.05 -2.08
C TYR A 155 0.15 -13.58 -2.25
N GLY A 156 -0.15 -12.76 -1.25
CA GLY A 156 0.22 -11.35 -1.22
C GLY A 156 1.58 -11.09 -0.59
N GLY A 157 2.15 -12.07 0.11
CA GLY A 157 3.35 -11.90 0.90
C GLY A 157 3.03 -11.47 2.33
N ILE A 158 3.95 -11.77 3.24
CA ILE A 158 3.87 -11.29 4.62
C ILE A 158 4.44 -9.87 4.75
N ASP A 159 5.38 -9.46 3.91
CA ASP A 159 6.04 -8.15 4.02
C ASP A 159 5.74 -7.24 2.83
N ALA A 160 4.53 -7.35 2.28
CA ALA A 160 4.12 -6.61 1.09
C ALA A 160 4.20 -5.09 1.27
N PHE A 161 4.01 -4.61 2.51
CA PHE A 161 3.97 -3.19 2.85
C PHE A 161 4.91 -2.88 4.02
N PRO A 162 6.24 -2.89 3.80
CA PRO A 162 7.22 -2.68 4.86
C PRO A 162 7.14 -1.29 5.47
N ILE A 163 6.55 -0.33 4.76
CA ILE A 163 6.28 1.03 5.26
C ILE A 163 5.39 1.04 6.51
N LEU A 164 4.55 0.02 6.73
CA LEU A 164 3.67 -0.07 7.90
C LEU A 164 4.28 -0.84 9.08
N ASP A 165 5.46 -1.46 8.90
CA ASP A 165 6.07 -2.31 9.93
C ASP A 165 6.73 -1.50 11.04
N SER A 166 7.31 -0.34 10.71
CA SER A 166 8.03 0.50 11.70
C SER A 166 7.31 1.80 12.01
N ILE A 167 7.18 2.11 13.30
CA ILE A 167 6.73 3.43 13.80
C ILE A 167 7.81 4.49 13.58
N GLU A 168 9.10 4.11 13.52
CA GLU A 168 10.20 5.06 13.31
C GLU A 168 10.23 5.69 11.92
N ARG A 169 9.58 5.07 10.92
CA ARG A 169 9.40 5.67 9.57
C ARG A 169 8.28 6.71 9.53
N ILE A 170 7.47 6.79 10.60
CA ILE A 170 6.39 7.77 10.77
C ILE A 170 6.98 9.17 11.01
N ALA A 171 8.12 9.24 11.68
CA ALA A 171 8.99 10.40 11.56
C ALA A 171 9.79 10.22 10.27
N GLY A 172 10.00 11.28 9.49
CA GLY A 172 11.12 11.32 8.55
C GLY A 172 12.43 10.97 9.27
N THR A 173 13.56 11.01 8.58
CA THR A 173 14.93 10.73 9.11
C THR A 173 15.35 11.50 10.38
N GLY A 174 14.46 12.27 11.00
CA GLY A 174 14.69 13.16 12.13
C GLY A 174 15.19 14.53 11.68
N LEU A 175 15.43 14.71 10.37
CA LEU A 175 15.89 15.96 9.78
C LEU A 175 14.70 16.87 9.44
N PRO A 176 14.69 18.13 9.91
CA PRO A 176 13.65 19.09 9.55
C PRO A 176 13.58 19.28 8.03
N GLY A 177 12.42 18.97 7.43
CA GLY A 177 12.14 19.24 6.01
C GLY A 177 12.36 18.07 5.04
N GLU A 178 12.88 16.92 5.48
CA GLU A 178 12.95 15.74 4.62
C GLU A 178 11.59 15.00 4.57
N PRO A 179 11.00 14.79 3.38
CA PRO A 179 9.80 13.97 3.23
C PRO A 179 10.05 12.53 3.70
N GLY A 180 9.09 11.94 4.41
CA GLY A 180 9.14 10.53 4.78
C GLY A 180 9.15 9.59 3.56
N PRO A 181 9.44 8.29 3.73
CA PRO A 181 9.37 7.35 2.62
C PRO A 181 7.94 7.28 2.07
N GLY A 182 7.76 7.50 0.77
CA GLY A 182 6.49 7.30 0.09
C GLY A 182 6.17 5.82 -0.16
N LEU A 183 5.05 5.56 -0.82
CA LEU A 183 4.70 4.20 -1.25
C LEU A 183 5.55 3.80 -2.48
N ASP A 184 6.45 2.83 -2.32
CA ASP A 184 7.26 2.30 -3.43
C ASP A 184 6.43 1.30 -4.27
N VAL A 185 5.76 1.83 -5.30
CA VAL A 185 4.95 1.04 -6.22
C VAL A 185 5.80 0.04 -7.00
N SER A 186 7.05 0.38 -7.33
CA SER A 186 7.93 -0.50 -8.09
C SER A 186 8.31 -1.76 -7.31
N ALA A 187 8.61 -1.61 -6.02
CA ALA A 187 8.85 -2.74 -5.12
C ALA A 187 7.60 -3.61 -4.96
N ILE A 188 6.41 -3.01 -4.89
CA ILE A 188 5.14 -3.75 -4.87
C ILE A 188 4.95 -4.52 -6.17
N CYS A 189 5.29 -3.94 -7.32
CA CYS A 189 5.21 -4.62 -8.61
C CYS A 189 6.22 -5.76 -8.77
N ALA A 190 7.37 -5.69 -8.10
CA ALA A 190 8.33 -6.79 -8.00
C ALA A 190 7.94 -7.87 -6.99
N SER A 191 6.90 -7.63 -6.17
CA SER A 191 6.45 -8.56 -5.12
C SER A 191 5.48 -9.63 -5.64
N ALA A 192 5.07 -10.55 -4.74
CA ALA A 192 4.06 -11.56 -5.03
C ALA A 192 2.70 -10.98 -5.48
N LEU A 193 2.42 -9.71 -5.17
CA LEU A 193 1.20 -9.00 -5.61
C LEU A 193 1.27 -8.46 -7.03
N GLY A 194 2.46 -8.32 -7.62
CA GLY A 194 2.67 -7.56 -8.86
C GLY A 194 1.74 -8.00 -9.99
N ASN A 195 1.62 -9.31 -10.21
CA ASN A 195 0.77 -9.88 -11.26
C ASN A 195 -0.74 -9.63 -11.06
N SER A 196 -1.18 -9.34 -9.83
CA SER A 196 -2.59 -9.09 -9.51
C SER A 196 -2.99 -7.62 -9.59
N LEU A 197 -2.00 -6.71 -9.64
CA LEU A 197 -2.19 -5.28 -9.60
C LEU A 197 -2.20 -4.66 -11.01
N LYS A 198 -3.27 -3.96 -11.33
CA LYS A 198 -3.42 -3.10 -12.52
C LYS A 198 -2.37 -1.99 -12.52
N ALA A 199 -2.03 -1.46 -11.35
CA ALA A 199 -0.96 -0.49 -11.20
C ALA A 199 0.39 -1.02 -11.70
N CYS A 200 0.58 -2.33 -11.83
CA CYS A 200 1.81 -2.98 -12.28
C CYS A 200 1.75 -3.50 -13.73
N LYS A 201 0.60 -3.37 -14.39
CA LYS A 201 0.46 -3.76 -15.79
C LYS A 201 1.23 -2.76 -16.65
N SER A 202 2.28 -3.24 -17.30
CA SER A 202 3.01 -2.44 -18.27
C SER A 202 2.11 -2.09 -19.46
N THR A 203 2.07 -0.82 -19.83
CA THR A 203 1.28 -0.36 -21.00
C THR A 203 2.18 -0.17 -22.23
N ASP A 204 3.49 -0.02 -22.02
CA ASP A 204 4.52 0.37 -23.00
C ASP A 204 5.80 -0.49 -22.94
N GLY A 205 5.82 -1.57 -22.14
CA GLY A 205 7.00 -2.40 -21.90
C GLY A 205 7.86 -1.95 -20.71
N ALA A 206 7.59 -0.78 -20.10
CA ALA A 206 8.24 -0.33 -18.87
C ALA A 206 7.42 -0.74 -17.62
N LEU A 207 8.13 -1.01 -16.51
CA LEU A 207 7.47 -1.11 -15.20
C LEU A 207 7.16 0.30 -14.67
N PRO A 208 6.00 0.52 -14.04
CA PRO A 208 5.66 1.82 -13.47
C PRO A 208 6.69 2.23 -12.42
N GLY A 209 7.32 3.39 -12.62
CA GLY A 209 8.38 3.92 -11.75
C GLY A 209 9.80 3.54 -12.15
N VAL A 210 9.99 2.70 -13.19
CA VAL A 210 11.30 2.42 -13.78
C VAL A 210 11.30 3.00 -15.19
N ALA A 211 11.77 4.24 -15.32
CA ALA A 211 12.24 4.71 -16.62
C ALA A 211 13.47 3.86 -16.95
N MET A 212 13.30 2.81 -17.76
CA MET A 212 14.45 2.24 -18.45
C MET A 212 14.89 3.29 -19.48
N GLU A 213 15.82 4.16 -19.08
CA GLU A 213 16.63 4.88 -20.05
C GLU A 213 17.43 3.83 -20.81
N PHE A 214 16.85 3.36 -21.92
CA PHE A 214 17.66 2.81 -22.99
C PHE A 214 18.44 4.00 -23.53
N PRO A 215 19.78 4.00 -23.48
CA PRO A 215 20.54 5.00 -24.20
C PRO A 215 20.14 4.88 -25.67
N ASP A 216 19.39 5.87 -26.15
CA ASP A 216 19.11 5.99 -27.56
C ASP A 216 20.46 6.09 -28.26
N SER A 217 20.65 5.18 -29.21
CA SER A 217 21.82 4.96 -30.07
C SER A 217 22.96 4.10 -29.49
N PRO A 218 23.28 2.96 -30.13
CA PRO A 218 24.62 2.42 -30.01
C PRO A 218 25.54 3.42 -30.70
N THR A 219 26.33 4.16 -29.93
CA THR A 219 27.53 4.80 -30.47
C THR A 219 28.35 3.68 -31.09
N PRO A 220 28.56 3.67 -32.42
CA PRO A 220 29.46 2.68 -33.01
C PRO A 220 30.84 2.88 -32.38
N PRO A 221 31.60 1.79 -32.14
CA PRO A 221 32.96 1.94 -31.63
C PRO A 221 33.72 2.85 -32.59
N ALA A 222 34.26 3.95 -32.06
CA ALA A 222 35.16 4.81 -32.78
C ALA A 222 36.37 3.95 -33.22
N GLY A 223 36.42 3.62 -34.51
CA GLY A 223 37.57 2.97 -35.11
C GLY A 223 38.76 3.91 -35.01
N SER A 224 39.72 3.59 -34.15
CA SER A 224 41.06 4.14 -34.23
C SER A 224 41.80 3.43 -35.37
N GLY A 225 41.49 3.80 -36.61
CA GLY A 225 42.34 3.54 -37.76
C GLY A 225 43.41 4.62 -37.80
N VAL A 226 44.62 4.25 -37.37
CA VAL A 226 45.86 4.91 -37.77
C VAL A 226 46.77 3.78 -38.25
N ASP A 227 46.50 3.30 -39.46
CA ASP A 227 47.48 2.54 -40.21
C ASP A 227 48.25 3.57 -41.03
N ASP A 228 49.49 3.83 -40.62
CA ASP A 228 50.47 4.57 -41.39
C ASP A 228 50.74 3.81 -42.69
N GLU A 229 50.14 4.28 -43.79
CA GLU A 229 50.54 3.98 -45.16
C GLU A 229 51.97 4.52 -45.37
N HIS A 230 52.96 3.63 -45.28
CA HIS A 230 54.16 3.74 -46.09
C HIS A 230 54.11 2.65 -47.16
N ASP A 231 53.73 3.11 -48.35
CA ASP A 231 54.12 2.57 -49.65
C ASP A 231 55.54 2.00 -49.60
N ASP A 232 55.69 0.74 -49.95
CA ASP A 232 56.82 0.35 -50.79
C ASP A 232 56.41 -0.80 -51.72
N CYS A 233 56.55 -0.50 -53.01
CA CYS A 233 56.18 -1.28 -54.17
C CYS A 233 56.90 -2.63 -54.26
N PHE A 234 56.19 -3.67 -54.71
CA PHE A 234 56.77 -4.70 -55.57
C PHE A 234 56.67 -4.21 -57.03
N PRO A 235 57.70 -4.42 -57.88
CA PRO A 235 57.78 -5.69 -58.62
C PRO A 235 59.22 -6.21 -58.86
N ASP A 236 59.27 -7.42 -59.44
CA ASP A 236 60.42 -8.18 -59.99
C ASP A 236 61.18 -9.11 -59.02
N CYS A 237 61.05 -10.43 -59.17
CA CYS A 237 61.54 -11.34 -60.23
C CYS A 237 63.02 -11.75 -60.02
N ARG A 238 63.19 -13.05 -59.73
CA ARG A 238 64.40 -13.88 -59.56
C ARG A 238 65.00 -14.01 -58.16
#